data_AF-A0A937VQC4-F1
#
_entry.id   AF-A0A937VQC4-F1
#
_cell.length_a   1.000
_cell.length_b   1.000
_cell.length_c   1.000
_cell.angle_alpha   90.00
_cell.angle_beta   90.00
_cell.angle_gamma   90.00
#
_symmetry.space_group_name_H-M   'P 1'
#
loop_
_entity.id
_entity.type
_entity.pdbx_description
1 polymer ?
#
loop_
_entity_poly.entity_id
_entity_poly.type
_entity_poly.pdbx_seq_one_letter_code
_entity_poly.pdbx_strand_id
1 'polypeptide(L)'
;MRFNCTQCGIEFATAEEWMAHKSQHQPRRPVDTTPGVTCIGCGRKIPVGPDKANYKGLLPCPHCGRSMNVILEGGEVMFARMG
;
A
#
# COMPACT_ATOMS: atom_id res chain seq x y z
N MET A 1 -1.69 28.40 -22.64
CA MET A 1 -2.41 27.25 -22.04
C MET A 1 -2.58 27.53 -20.56
N ARG A 2 -3.75 27.22 -19.98
CA ARG A 2 -3.98 27.31 -18.54
C ARG A 2 -4.15 25.90 -18.00
N PHE A 3 -3.61 25.62 -16.82
CA PHE A 3 -3.69 24.31 -16.19
C PHE A 3 -4.72 24.37 -15.08
N ASN A 4 -5.76 23.55 -15.16
CA ASN A 4 -6.80 23.50 -14.15
C ASN A 4 -6.67 22.24 -13.30
N CYS A 5 -6.88 22.38 -11.99
CA CYS A 5 -7.04 21.23 -11.11
C CYS A 5 -8.50 20.75 -11.16
N THR A 6 -8.74 19.54 -11.64
CA THR A 6 -10.10 18.96 -11.72
C THR A 6 -10.71 18.62 -10.37
N GLN A 7 -9.90 18.59 -9.31
CA GLN A 7 -10.32 18.22 -7.97
C GLN A 7 -10.80 19.41 -7.12
N CYS A 8 -10.27 20.62 -7.37
CA CYS A 8 -10.62 21.83 -6.62
C CYS A 8 -10.88 23.07 -7.48
N GLY A 9 -10.75 22.98 -8.80
CA GLY A 9 -11.09 24.05 -9.75
C GLY A 9 -10.08 25.19 -9.85
N ILE A 10 -8.94 25.12 -9.17
CA ILE A 10 -7.92 26.17 -9.21
C ILE A 10 -7.22 26.17 -10.58
N GLU A 11 -7.08 27.36 -11.17
CA GLU A 11 -6.36 27.59 -12.42
C GLU A 11 -4.94 28.10 -12.16
N PHE A 12 -3.99 27.61 -12.95
CA PHE A 12 -2.58 27.97 -12.90
C PHE A 12 -2.10 28.46 -14.27
N ALA A 13 -1.15 29.39 -14.25
CA ALA A 13 -0.58 29.97 -15.45
C ALA A 13 0.50 29.07 -16.08
N THR A 14 1.17 28.26 -15.25
CA THR A 14 2.26 27.37 -15.67
C THR A 14 2.04 25.91 -15.30
N ALA A 15 2.74 25.01 -15.99
CA ALA A 15 2.69 23.57 -15.70
C ALA A 15 3.36 23.23 -14.36
N GLU A 16 4.40 23.97 -13.99
CA GLU A 16 5.18 23.78 -12.75
C GLU A 16 4.33 24.05 -11.52
N GLU A 17 3.59 25.17 -11.51
CA GLU A 17 2.64 25.51 -10.44
C GLU A 17 1.54 24.46 -10.30
N TRP A 18 1.00 23.98 -11.43
CA TRP A 18 -0.01 22.92 -11.42
C TRP A 18 0.54 21.59 -10.91
N MET A 19 1.76 21.21 -11.30
CA MET A 19 2.41 19.98 -10.83
C MET A 19 2.69 20.04 -9.32
N ALA A 20 3.21 21.17 -8.82
CA ALA A 20 3.43 21.39 -7.39
C ALA A 20 2.11 21.31 -6.61
N HIS A 21 1.05 21.93 -7.12
CA HIS A 21 -0.28 21.87 -6.54
C HIS A 21 -0.87 20.45 -6.55
N LYS A 22 -0.72 19.70 -7.66
CA LYS A 22 -1.20 18.32 -7.79
C LYS A 22 -0.63 17.39 -6.70
N SER A 23 0.58 17.66 -6.21
CA SER A 23 1.19 16.90 -5.12
C SER A 23 0.46 17.06 -3.77
N GLN A 24 -0.29 18.14 -3.57
CA GLN A 24 -1.08 18.38 -2.35
C GLN A 24 -2.35 17.53 -2.30
N HIS A 25 -2.89 17.17 -3.47
CA HIS A 25 -4.03 16.27 -3.61
C HIS A 25 -3.64 14.80 -3.58
N GLN A 26 -2.35 14.51 -3.78
CA GLN A 26 -1.87 13.16 -3.50
C GLN A 26 -1.98 12.97 -1.99
N PRO A 27 -2.71 11.94 -1.51
CA PRO A 27 -2.52 11.53 -0.13
C PRO A 27 -1.03 11.28 -0.01
N ARG A 28 -0.35 12.03 0.89
CA ARG A 28 0.98 11.66 1.36
C ARG A 28 0.82 10.28 1.93
N ARG A 29 0.96 9.27 1.07
CA ARG A 29 0.95 7.88 1.49
C ARG A 29 2.09 7.86 2.49
N PRO A 30 1.83 7.57 3.77
CA PRO A 30 2.93 7.18 4.62
C PRO A 30 3.70 6.16 3.78
N VAL A 31 5.02 6.32 3.65
CA VAL A 31 5.86 5.18 3.28
C VAL A 31 5.36 4.09 4.20
N ASP A 32 4.68 3.11 3.62
CA ASP A 32 3.82 2.18 4.32
C ASP A 32 4.77 1.18 4.98
N THR A 33 5.49 1.67 5.98
CA THR A 33 6.50 0.99 6.80
C THR A 33 5.84 0.00 7.73
N THR A 34 4.51 -0.06 7.76
CA THR A 34 3.77 -1.17 8.36
C THR A 34 4.19 -2.46 7.68
N PRO A 35 4.92 -3.34 8.39
CA PRO A 35 5.25 -4.66 7.89
C PRO A 35 3.95 -5.37 7.55
N GLY A 36 3.88 -5.97 6.37
CA GLY A 36 2.63 -6.52 5.89
C GLY A 36 2.82 -7.42 4.70
N VAL A 37 1.99 -8.45 4.61
CA VAL A 37 2.01 -9.38 3.49
C VAL A 37 0.95 -8.98 2.49
N THR A 38 1.32 -8.78 1.23
CA THR A 38 0.34 -8.60 0.17
C THR A 38 -0.39 -9.91 -0.11
N CYS A 39 -1.72 -9.89 -0.03
CA CYS A 39 -2.51 -11.06 -0.34
C CYS A 39 -2.49 -11.38 -1.83
N ILE A 40 -2.06 -12.60 -2.18
CA ILE A 40 -2.05 -13.11 -3.55
C ILE A 40 -3.46 -13.21 -4.12
N GLY A 41 -4.46 -13.47 -3.27
CA GLY A 41 -5.85 -13.65 -3.70
C GLY A 41 -6.60 -12.35 -4.04
N CYS A 42 -6.35 -11.26 -3.29
CA CYS A 42 -7.12 -10.01 -3.44
C CYS A 42 -6.26 -8.74 -3.61
N GLY A 43 -4.93 -8.87 -3.59
CA GLY A 43 -3.98 -7.76 -3.75
C GLY A 43 -3.90 -6.79 -2.57
N ARG A 44 -4.64 -7.01 -1.48
CA ARG A 44 -4.63 -6.13 -0.31
C ARG A 44 -3.53 -6.52 0.68
N LYS A 45 -2.91 -5.52 1.33
CA LYS A 45 -1.96 -5.75 2.41
C LYS A 45 -2.69 -6.34 3.63
N ILE A 46 -2.14 -7.42 4.16
CA ILE A 46 -2.49 -7.98 5.46
C ILE A 46 -1.52 -7.36 6.46
N PRO A 47 -1.98 -6.56 7.44
CA PRO A 47 -1.12 -5.99 8.45
C PRO A 47 -0.52 -7.11 9.29
N VAL A 48 0.81 -7.11 9.42
CA VAL A 48 1.51 -8.07 10.28
C VAL A 48 2.23 -7.27 11.35
N GLY A 49 1.88 -7.54 12.61
CA GLY A 49 2.55 -6.91 13.74
C GLY A 49 4.01 -7.34 13.86
N PRO A 50 4.85 -6.54 14.55
CA PRO A 50 6.25 -6.90 14.83
C PRO A 50 6.39 -8.20 15.63
N ASP A 51 5.36 -8.57 16.39
CA ASP A 51 5.18 -9.86 17.08
C ASP A 51 5.20 -11.08 16.14
N LYS A 52 4.98 -10.88 14.84
CA LYS A 52 5.02 -11.91 13.79
C LYS A 52 6.17 -11.72 12.82
N ALA A 53 7.25 -11.03 13.23
CA ALA A 53 8.45 -10.84 12.43
C ALA A 53 9.06 -12.17 11.94
N ASN A 54 8.98 -13.23 12.76
CA ASN A 54 9.41 -14.59 12.41
C ASN A 54 8.21 -15.55 12.44
N TYR A 55 7.34 -15.43 11.45
CA TYR A 55 6.11 -16.22 11.36
C TYR A 55 6.15 -17.16 10.16
N LYS A 56 5.83 -18.44 10.39
CA LYS A 56 5.70 -19.46 9.36
C LYS A 56 4.37 -20.19 9.51
N GLY A 57 3.50 -20.07 8.52
CA GLY A 57 2.21 -20.76 8.55
C GLY A 57 1.13 -20.13 7.69
N LEU A 58 -0.10 -20.57 7.93
CA LEU A 58 -1.29 -20.07 7.23
C LEU A 58 -1.72 -18.71 7.80
N LEU A 59 -1.53 -17.67 7.01
CA LEU A 59 -2.03 -16.33 7.27
C LEU A 59 -3.39 -16.12 6.58
N PRO A 60 -4.49 -16.00 7.33
CA PRO A 60 -5.79 -15.68 6.77
C PRO A 60 -5.88 -14.20 6.40
N CYS A 61 -6.38 -13.91 5.21
CA CYS A 61 -6.64 -12.56 4.75
C CYS A 61 -7.95 -12.02 5.34
N PRO A 62 -7.94 -10.93 6.13
CA PRO A 62 -9.17 -10.36 6.69
C PRO A 62 -10.11 -9.75 5.64
N HIS A 63 -9.62 -9.53 4.41
CA HIS A 63 -10.41 -8.91 3.35
C HIS A 63 -11.16 -9.90 2.47
N CYS A 64 -10.60 -11.09 2.23
CA CYS A 64 -11.20 -12.08 1.33
C CYS A 64 -11.43 -13.46 1.98
N GLY A 65 -11.00 -13.64 3.23
CA GLY A 65 -11.14 -14.90 3.98
C GLY A 65 -10.22 -16.02 3.50
N ARG A 66 -9.39 -15.80 2.47
CA ARG A 66 -8.45 -16.82 1.98
C ARG A 66 -7.24 -16.94 2.88
N SER A 67 -6.78 -18.17 3.07
CA SER A 67 -5.56 -18.51 3.79
C SER A 67 -4.39 -18.66 2.83
N MET A 68 -3.23 -18.14 3.20
CA MET A 68 -2.01 -18.28 2.41
C MET A 68 -0.90 -18.77 3.31
N ASN A 69 -0.05 -19.66 2.81
CA ASN A 69 1.12 -20.09 3.53
C ASN A 69 2.24 -19.06 3.32
N VAL A 70 2.66 -18.39 4.39
CA VAL A 70 3.67 -17.33 4.35
C VAL A 70 4.82 -17.67 5.29
N ILE A 71 6.03 -17.25 4.90
CA ILE A 71 7.22 -17.28 5.73
C ILE A 71 7.72 -15.85 5.84
N LEU A 72 7.75 -15.34 7.06
CA LEU A 72 8.28 -14.06 7.45
C LEU A 72 9.56 -14.27 8.25
N GLU A 73 10.62 -13.57 7.89
CA GLU A 73 11.86 -13.50 8.67
C GLU A 73 12.22 -12.03 8.86
N GLY A 74 12.44 -11.60 10.10
CA GLY A 74 12.74 -10.19 10.41
C GLY A 74 11.66 -9.19 9.99
N GLY A 75 10.42 -9.63 9.72
CA GLY A 75 9.34 -8.77 9.22
C GLY A 75 9.28 -8.66 7.69
N GLU A 76 10.18 -9.34 6.96
CA GLU A 76 10.19 -9.41 5.50
C GLU A 76 9.57 -10.72 5.01
N VAL A 77 8.88 -10.67 3.86
CA VAL A 77 8.23 -11.84 3.26
C VAL A 77 9.26 -12.64 2.45
N MET A 78 9.69 -13.78 2.99
CA MET A 78 10.62 -14.69 2.31
C MET A 78 9.89 -15.64 1.35
N PHE A 79 8.66 -16.01 1.67
CA PHE A 79 7.87 -16.93 0.88
C PHE A 79 6.39 -16.67 1.06
N ALA A 80 5.61 -16.72 -0.01
CA ALA A 80 4.16 -16.67 0.04
C ALA A 80 3.57 -17.55 -1.07
N ARG A 81 2.68 -18.49 -0.71
CA ARG A 81 1.88 -19.27 -1.66
C ARG A 81 0.44 -19.41 -1.18
N MET A 82 -0.50 -19.62 -2.10
CA MET A 82 -1.86 -19.99 -1.70
C MET A 82 -1.84 -21.35 -0.97
N GLY A 83 -2.56 -21.40 0.16
CA GLY A 83 -2.68 -22.58 1.02
C GLY A 83 -3.72 -23.57 0.52
#